data_AF-C0XPW1-F1
#
_entry.id   AF-C0XPW1-F1
#
_cell.length_a   1.000
_cell.length_b   1.000
_cell.length_c   1.000
_cell.angle_alpha   90.00
_cell.angle_beta   90.00
_cell.angle_gamma   90.00
#
_symmetry.space_group_name_H-M   'P 1'
#
loop_
_entity.id
_entity.type
_entity.pdbx_description
1 polymer ?
#
loop_
_entity_poly.entity_id
_entity_poly.type
_entity_poly.pdbx_seq_one_letter_code
_entity_poly.pdbx_strand_id
1 'polypeptide(L)'
;MIRDAHDANETTKPNDFELARLRAALPEYFDKDGGFRLDRLQEALSSADVSMTREGYELKFLGKSYAKYLTSTRTETVVVPDLEHNAEATNAESENLYIVGDNLDALKHLLGSYAGKVKCIYIDPPYNTGSDGFVYIDDFSFTAKDLVEKVGLDEDEAERVIALQGKSSHSAWLTFMYPRLELAKELLADDGVIFISIDDNEQANLRNLCDEVFG
;
A
#
# COMPACT_ATOMS: atom_id res chain seq x y z
N MET A 1 -4.25 0.66 20.92
CA MET A 1 -5.51 -0.12 20.93
C MET A 1 -6.32 0.22 19.69
N ILE A 2 -7.27 -0.62 19.26
CA ILE A 2 -8.08 -0.42 18.04
C ILE A 2 -8.67 1.00 17.96
N ARG A 3 -9.11 1.56 19.10
CA ARG A 3 -9.58 2.95 19.20
C ARG A 3 -8.54 3.98 18.72
N ASP A 4 -7.27 3.81 19.05
CA ASP A 4 -6.20 4.72 18.60
C ASP A 4 -5.93 4.58 17.09
N ALA A 5 -6.21 3.41 16.51
CA ALA A 5 -6.14 3.21 15.06
C ALA A 5 -7.31 3.90 14.37
N HIS A 6 -8.52 3.74 14.92
CA HIS A 6 -9.72 4.42 14.45
C HIS A 6 -9.57 5.95 14.50
N ASP A 7 -9.20 6.50 15.66
CA ASP A 7 -9.01 7.94 15.85
C ASP A 7 -7.92 8.50 14.91
N ALA A 8 -6.84 7.74 14.67
CA ALA A 8 -5.82 8.13 13.69
C ALA A 8 -6.38 8.15 12.26
N ASN A 9 -7.13 7.10 11.87
CA ASN A 9 -7.71 6.93 10.55
C ASN A 9 -8.72 8.03 10.18
N GLU A 10 -9.38 8.68 11.15
CA GLU A 10 -10.28 9.81 10.89
C GLU A 10 -9.58 11.00 10.21
N THR A 11 -8.29 11.17 10.48
CA THR A 11 -7.51 12.31 9.97
C THR A 11 -6.58 11.95 8.82
N THR A 12 -6.42 10.66 8.51
CA THR A 12 -5.53 10.14 7.48
C THR A 12 -5.89 10.66 6.09
N LYS A 13 -4.88 11.05 5.32
CA LYS A 13 -4.96 11.47 3.93
C LYS A 13 -4.19 10.52 3.01
N PRO A 14 -4.50 10.50 1.69
CA PRO A 14 -3.90 9.56 0.75
C PRO A 14 -2.36 9.54 0.73
N ASN A 15 -1.73 10.70 0.86
CA ASN A 15 -0.28 10.82 0.75
C ASN A 15 0.43 10.77 2.12
N ASP A 16 -0.29 10.50 3.22
CA ASP A 16 0.32 10.53 4.56
C ASP A 16 1.40 9.47 4.72
N PHE A 17 1.22 8.28 4.12
CA PHE A 17 2.23 7.25 4.08
C PHE A 17 3.53 7.72 3.41
N GLU A 18 3.40 8.34 2.23
CA GLU A 18 4.53 8.87 1.47
C GLU A 18 5.23 10.02 2.22
N LEU A 19 4.44 10.91 2.83
CA LEU A 19 4.96 12.02 3.64
C LEU A 19 5.68 11.52 4.90
N ALA A 20 5.21 10.45 5.54
CA ALA A 20 5.86 9.84 6.68
C ALA A 20 7.24 9.28 6.29
N ARG A 21 7.32 8.59 5.14
CA ARG A 21 8.60 8.08 4.58
C ARG A 21 9.56 9.23 4.27
N LEU A 22 9.08 10.27 3.59
CA LEU A 22 9.89 11.45 3.27
C LEU A 22 10.42 12.13 4.53
N ARG A 23 9.58 12.27 5.56
CA ARG A 23 9.98 12.87 6.85
C ARG A 23 10.99 12.01 7.61
N ALA A 24 10.86 10.69 7.55
CA ALA A 24 11.82 9.78 8.18
C ALA A 24 13.18 9.81 7.47
N ALA A 25 13.19 9.88 6.13
CA ALA A 25 14.41 9.88 5.33
C ALA A 25 15.14 11.23 5.34
N LEU A 26 14.40 12.35 5.35
CA LEU A 26 14.91 13.70 5.14
C LEU A 26 14.39 14.70 6.21
N PRO A 27 14.57 14.42 7.52
CA PRO A 27 13.98 15.21 8.60
C PRO A 27 14.44 16.68 8.61
N GLU A 28 15.66 16.97 8.18
CA GLU A 28 16.24 18.33 8.15
C GLU A 28 15.56 19.26 7.14
N TYR A 29 14.82 18.70 6.17
CA TYR A 29 14.05 19.46 5.19
C TYR A 29 12.66 19.84 5.69
N PHE A 30 12.28 19.41 6.89
CA PHE A 30 11.06 19.87 7.55
C PHE A 30 11.40 20.95 8.59
N ASP A 31 10.52 21.96 8.71
CA ASP A 31 10.58 22.90 9.82
C ASP A 31 9.89 22.36 11.09
N LYS A 32 9.96 23.13 12.17
CA LYS A 32 9.36 22.79 13.48
C LYS A 32 7.83 22.69 13.44
N ASP A 33 7.19 23.32 12.45
CA ASP A 33 5.75 23.37 12.27
C ASP A 33 5.28 22.30 11.26
N GLY A 34 6.23 21.52 10.71
CA GLY A 34 5.99 20.41 9.80
C GLY A 34 5.96 20.79 8.33
N GLY A 35 6.24 22.04 7.97
CA GLY A 35 6.36 22.52 6.59
C GLY A 35 7.59 21.96 5.89
N PHE A 36 7.43 21.53 4.63
CA PHE A 36 8.53 21.03 3.81
C PHE A 36 9.25 22.18 3.10
N ARG A 37 10.56 22.30 3.33
CA ARG A 37 11.42 23.32 2.73
C ARG A 37 11.95 22.84 1.38
N LEU A 38 11.08 22.87 0.38
CA LEU A 38 11.41 22.46 -0.99
C LEU A 38 12.63 23.22 -1.54
N ASP A 39 12.68 24.53 -1.32
CA ASP A 39 13.80 25.38 -1.80
C ASP A 39 15.15 24.86 -1.29
N ARG A 40 15.23 24.47 -0.01
CA ARG A 40 16.46 23.93 0.59
C ARG A 40 16.86 22.61 -0.04
N LEU A 41 15.90 21.74 -0.37
CA LEU A 41 16.19 20.47 -1.07
C LEU A 41 16.65 20.75 -2.50
N GLN A 42 16.00 21.66 -3.22
CA GLN A 42 16.40 22.05 -4.57
C GLN A 42 17.82 22.64 -4.59
N GLU A 43 18.16 23.51 -3.64
CA GLU A 43 19.52 24.04 -3.47
C GLU A 43 20.54 22.94 -3.22
N ALA A 44 20.24 22.00 -2.31
CA ALA A 44 21.13 20.88 -2.00
C ALA A 44 21.37 19.98 -3.24
N LEU A 45 20.31 19.62 -3.96
CA LEU A 45 20.40 18.81 -5.18
C LEU A 45 21.17 19.53 -6.30
N SER A 46 20.92 20.84 -6.47
CA SER A 46 21.62 21.66 -7.47
C SER A 46 23.11 21.78 -7.15
N SER A 47 23.47 21.86 -5.86
CA SER A 47 24.88 21.92 -5.43
C SER A 47 25.63 20.60 -5.62
N ALA A 48 24.92 19.47 -5.67
CA ALA A 48 25.47 18.14 -5.82
C ALA A 48 25.55 17.66 -7.28
N ASP A 49 25.29 18.54 -8.25
CA ASP A 49 25.28 18.24 -9.70
C ASP A 49 24.28 17.12 -10.09
N VAL A 50 23.19 16.99 -9.31
CA VAL A 50 22.12 16.05 -9.60
C VAL A 50 21.23 16.62 -10.71
N SER A 51 21.13 15.91 -11.84
CA SER A 51 20.29 16.34 -12.96
C SER A 51 18.81 16.31 -12.59
N MET A 52 18.16 17.46 -12.62
CA MET A 52 16.70 17.54 -12.45
C MET A 52 16.00 17.25 -13.77
N THR A 53 15.39 16.07 -13.90
CA THR A 53 14.54 15.74 -15.05
C THR A 53 13.11 16.24 -14.84
N ARG A 54 12.46 16.62 -15.94
CA ARG A 54 11.01 16.89 -15.99
C ARG A 54 10.24 15.77 -16.69
N GLU A 55 10.94 14.76 -17.19
CA GLU A 55 10.34 13.56 -17.75
C GLU A 55 10.02 12.60 -16.61
N GLY A 56 8.74 12.24 -16.50
CA GLY A 56 8.25 11.23 -15.59
C GLY A 56 7.07 10.51 -16.22
N TYR A 57 7.03 9.19 -16.06
CA TYR A 57 5.87 8.38 -16.36
C TYR A 57 5.00 8.30 -15.11
N GLU A 58 3.69 8.41 -15.27
CA GLU A 58 2.73 8.20 -14.17
C GLU A 58 1.66 7.22 -14.64
N LEU A 59 1.50 6.11 -13.90
CA LEU A 59 0.39 5.19 -14.14
C LEU A 59 -0.88 5.79 -13.55
N LYS A 60 -1.83 6.18 -14.40
CA LYS A 60 -3.14 6.69 -13.98
C LYS A 60 -4.21 5.61 -14.08
N PHE A 61 -4.94 5.39 -13.01
CA PHE A 61 -6.11 4.51 -12.97
C PHE A 61 -7.15 5.03 -11.98
N LEU A 62 -8.43 4.73 -12.25
CA LEU A 62 -9.53 5.05 -11.35
C LEU A 62 -9.34 4.29 -10.02
N GLY A 63 -9.41 4.99 -8.89
CA GLY A 63 -9.19 4.40 -7.57
C GLY A 63 -7.76 4.53 -7.03
N LYS A 64 -6.82 5.14 -7.77
CA LYS A 64 -5.43 5.33 -7.30
C LYS A 64 -5.34 6.11 -5.99
N SER A 65 -6.03 7.25 -5.88
CA SER A 65 -6.03 8.05 -4.63
C SER A 65 -6.64 7.27 -3.46
N TYR A 66 -7.64 6.44 -3.72
CA TYR A 66 -8.23 5.56 -2.72
C TYR A 66 -7.25 4.44 -2.31
N ALA A 67 -6.54 3.83 -3.26
CA ALA A 67 -5.49 2.86 -2.98
C ALA A 67 -4.35 3.44 -2.10
N LYS A 68 -3.93 4.68 -2.39
CA LYS A 68 -2.99 5.44 -1.55
C LYS A 68 -3.54 5.70 -0.14
N TYR A 69 -4.81 6.06 -0.03
CA TYR A 69 -5.49 6.19 1.26
C TYR A 69 -5.50 4.87 2.05
N LEU A 70 -5.85 3.75 1.43
CA LEU A 70 -5.80 2.43 2.07
C LEU A 70 -4.39 2.06 2.55
N THR A 71 -3.34 2.49 1.85
CA THR A 71 -1.95 2.28 2.27
C THR A 71 -1.64 3.10 3.54
N SER A 72 -2.20 4.30 3.64
CA SER A 72 -1.96 5.24 4.74
C SER A 72 -2.75 4.95 6.02
N THR A 73 -3.84 4.17 5.94
CA THR A 73 -4.64 3.84 7.13
C THR A 73 -3.95 2.78 8.01
N ARG A 74 -4.13 2.90 9.32
CA ARG A 74 -3.79 1.85 10.29
C ARG A 74 -4.84 0.75 10.23
N THR A 75 -4.41 -0.49 10.46
CA THR A 75 -5.35 -1.60 10.60
C THR A 75 -6.16 -1.47 11.90
N GLU A 76 -7.46 -1.74 11.81
CA GLU A 76 -8.39 -1.79 12.95
C GLU A 76 -8.63 -3.22 13.43
N THR A 77 -7.88 -4.18 12.87
CA THR A 77 -7.93 -5.59 13.24
C THR A 77 -6.89 -5.92 14.33
N VAL A 78 -6.95 -7.14 14.88
CA VAL A 78 -5.97 -7.65 15.84
C VAL A 78 -5.49 -9.04 15.43
N VAL A 79 -4.23 -9.35 15.71
CA VAL A 79 -3.68 -10.69 15.55
C VAL A 79 -3.99 -11.51 16.80
N VAL A 80 -4.66 -12.65 16.62
CA VAL A 80 -4.98 -13.59 17.70
C VAL A 80 -4.24 -14.90 17.45
N PRO A 81 -3.43 -15.40 18.39
CA PRO A 81 -2.74 -16.68 18.21
C PRO A 81 -3.71 -17.85 18.35
N ASP A 82 -3.56 -18.85 17.48
CA ASP A 82 -4.15 -20.17 17.70
C ASP A 82 -3.31 -20.93 18.74
N LEU A 83 -3.66 -20.78 20.02
CA LEU A 83 -2.88 -21.34 21.13
C LEU A 83 -2.86 -22.87 21.12
N GLU A 84 -3.92 -23.52 20.63
CA GLU A 84 -3.99 -24.97 20.58
C GLU A 84 -3.02 -25.49 19.51
N HIS A 85 -3.11 -24.97 18.29
CA HIS A 85 -2.21 -25.35 17.19
C HIS A 85 -0.75 -25.01 17.50
N ASN A 86 -0.50 -23.83 18.07
CA ASN A 86 0.87 -23.37 18.36
C ASN A 86 1.53 -24.14 19.51
N ALA A 87 0.76 -24.73 20.42
CA ALA A 87 1.29 -25.50 21.55
C ALA A 87 1.64 -26.96 21.20
N GLU A 88 1.25 -27.45 20.01
CA GLU A 88 1.63 -28.78 19.56
C GLU A 88 3.17 -28.91 19.46
N ALA A 89 3.71 -30.05 19.88
CA ALA A 89 5.16 -30.27 19.96
C ALA A 89 5.90 -30.08 18.62
N THR A 90 5.21 -30.26 17.49
CA THR A 90 5.77 -30.02 16.15
C THR A 90 5.90 -28.55 15.79
N ASN A 91 5.13 -27.68 16.45
CA ASN A 91 4.96 -26.27 16.07
C ASN A 91 5.56 -25.31 17.13
N ALA A 92 5.67 -25.76 18.38
CA ALA A 92 6.07 -24.94 19.53
C ALA A 92 7.40 -24.18 19.36
N GLU A 93 8.36 -24.77 18.62
CA GLU A 93 9.68 -24.18 18.35
C GLU A 93 9.85 -23.78 16.86
N SER A 94 8.76 -23.71 16.09
CA SER A 94 8.80 -23.33 14.68
C SER A 94 9.07 -21.83 14.52
N GLU A 95 9.98 -21.48 13.62
CA GLU A 95 10.20 -20.09 13.19
C GLU A 95 9.25 -19.67 12.04
N ASN A 96 8.47 -20.62 11.49
CA ASN A 96 7.52 -20.36 10.41
C ASN A 96 6.20 -19.84 10.96
N LEU A 97 5.61 -18.86 10.25
CA LEU A 97 4.33 -18.26 10.61
C LEU A 97 3.29 -18.48 9.50
N TYR A 98 2.06 -18.77 9.90
CA TYR A 98 0.90 -18.80 9.03
C TYR A 98 -0.17 -17.88 9.60
N ILE A 99 -0.60 -16.88 8.82
CA ILE A 99 -1.57 -15.86 9.23
C ILE A 99 -2.80 -16.01 8.34
N VAL A 100 -3.98 -16.09 8.96
CA VAL A 100 -5.26 -16.17 8.26
C VAL A 100 -5.97 -14.82 8.38
N GLY A 101 -6.33 -14.22 7.24
CA GLY A 101 -7.03 -12.93 7.16
C GLY A 101 -6.86 -12.27 5.81
N ASP A 102 -7.34 -11.03 5.67
CA ASP A 102 -6.99 -10.20 4.51
C ASP A 102 -5.50 -9.87 4.56
N ASN A 103 -4.83 -10.08 3.43
CA ASN A 103 -3.39 -9.87 3.34
C ASN A 103 -2.98 -8.39 3.49
N LEU A 104 -3.85 -7.42 3.19
CA LEU A 104 -3.56 -6.00 3.41
C LEU A 104 -3.42 -5.71 4.91
N ASP A 105 -4.34 -6.23 5.74
CA ASP A 105 -4.26 -6.11 7.19
C ASP A 105 -3.07 -6.89 7.76
N ALA A 106 -2.82 -8.11 7.28
CA ALA A 106 -1.68 -8.90 7.69
C ALA A 106 -0.35 -8.17 7.41
N LEU A 107 -0.19 -7.58 6.22
CA LEU A 107 0.98 -6.77 5.86
C LEU A 107 1.13 -5.58 6.80
N LYS A 108 0.05 -4.85 7.11
CA LYS A 108 0.09 -3.73 8.06
C LYS A 108 0.55 -4.13 9.45
N HIS A 109 0.09 -5.27 9.97
CA HIS A 109 0.57 -5.80 11.25
C HIS A 109 2.05 -6.18 11.20
N LEU A 110 2.50 -6.79 10.10
CA LEU A 110 3.89 -7.21 9.93
C LEU A 110 4.87 -6.03 9.91
N LEU A 111 4.49 -4.87 9.35
CA LEU A 111 5.37 -3.70 9.26
C LEU A 111 5.97 -3.28 10.60
N GLY A 112 5.20 -3.37 11.69
CA GLY A 112 5.66 -2.99 13.02
C GLY A 112 6.89 -3.77 13.51
N SER A 113 7.11 -4.99 13.00
CA SER A 113 8.20 -5.86 13.45
C SER A 113 9.14 -6.32 12.33
N TYR A 114 8.70 -6.30 11.08
CA TYR A 114 9.38 -6.92 9.93
C TYR A 114 9.74 -5.94 8.81
N ALA A 115 9.50 -4.63 8.98
CA ALA A 115 9.95 -3.62 8.02
C ALA A 115 11.47 -3.74 7.76
N GLY A 116 11.87 -3.79 6.49
CA GLY A 116 13.26 -3.92 6.07
C GLY A 116 13.92 -5.28 6.33
N LYS A 117 13.15 -6.34 6.65
CA LYS A 117 13.71 -7.64 7.09
C LYS A 117 13.42 -8.81 6.15
N VAL A 118 12.52 -8.66 5.19
CA VAL A 118 12.12 -9.76 4.30
C VAL A 118 13.10 -9.87 3.14
N LYS A 119 13.74 -11.03 2.99
CA LYS A 119 14.72 -11.26 1.93
C LYS A 119 14.08 -11.59 0.58
N CYS A 120 12.97 -12.31 0.59
CA CYS A 120 12.32 -12.77 -0.61
C CYS A 120 10.81 -12.79 -0.40
N ILE A 121 10.07 -12.25 -1.36
CA ILE A 121 8.62 -12.34 -1.44
C ILE A 121 8.27 -13.10 -2.72
N TYR A 122 7.39 -14.09 -2.62
CA TYR A 122 6.75 -14.72 -3.78
C TYR A 122 5.25 -14.59 -3.61
N ILE A 123 4.56 -14.11 -4.63
CA ILE A 123 3.10 -14.04 -4.67
C ILE A 123 2.55 -14.54 -6.00
N ASP A 124 1.36 -15.12 -5.93
CA ASP A 124 0.57 -15.60 -7.05
C ASP A 124 -0.82 -14.95 -6.98
N PRO A 125 -0.94 -13.65 -7.35
CA PRO A 125 -2.18 -12.91 -7.27
C PRO A 125 -3.23 -13.43 -8.27
N PRO A 126 -4.51 -13.03 -8.16
CA PRO A 126 -5.51 -13.31 -9.19
C PRO A 126 -5.07 -12.71 -10.54
N TYR A 127 -5.21 -13.46 -11.62
CA TYR A 127 -4.71 -13.04 -12.95
C TYR A 127 -5.70 -12.13 -13.70
N ASN A 128 -6.92 -12.00 -13.19
CA ASN A 128 -8.01 -11.24 -13.77
C ASN A 128 -8.45 -11.77 -15.16
N THR A 129 -8.52 -13.09 -15.30
CA THR A 129 -8.87 -13.74 -16.59
C THR A 129 -10.35 -13.62 -16.96
N GLY A 130 -11.18 -13.14 -16.03
CA GLY A 130 -12.64 -13.19 -16.10
C GLY A 130 -13.25 -14.56 -15.80
N SER A 131 -12.41 -15.60 -15.63
CA SER A 131 -12.82 -16.98 -15.29
C SER A 131 -12.24 -17.49 -13.97
N ASP A 132 -11.25 -16.79 -13.42
CA ASP A 132 -10.62 -17.04 -12.12
C ASP A 132 -11.45 -16.55 -10.92
N GLY A 133 -12.60 -15.94 -11.19
CA GLY A 133 -13.51 -15.46 -10.14
C GLY A 133 -13.01 -14.19 -9.44
N PHE A 134 -11.97 -13.51 -9.96
CA PHE A 134 -11.56 -12.23 -9.40
C PHE A 134 -12.68 -11.20 -9.55
N VAL A 135 -13.07 -10.64 -8.42
CA VAL A 135 -14.01 -9.55 -8.29
C VAL A 135 -13.45 -8.64 -7.22
N TYR A 136 -13.36 -7.34 -7.51
CA TYR A 136 -12.97 -6.37 -6.49
C TYR A 136 -14.03 -6.32 -5.39
N ILE A 137 -13.69 -6.92 -4.26
CA ILE A 137 -14.49 -6.94 -3.05
C ILE A 137 -13.65 -6.21 -2.02
N ASP A 138 -14.11 -5.03 -1.66
CA ASP A 138 -13.64 -4.29 -0.51
C ASP A 138 -14.80 -4.22 0.47
N ASP A 139 -14.52 -4.29 1.76
CA ASP A 139 -15.54 -4.08 2.79
C ASP A 139 -15.77 -2.57 2.89
N PHE A 140 -16.45 -2.04 1.87
CA PHE A 140 -16.73 -0.62 1.73
C PHE A 140 -17.59 -0.14 2.90
N SER A 141 -16.94 0.32 3.96
CA SER A 141 -17.57 1.15 4.98
C SER A 141 -17.70 2.61 4.53
N PHE A 142 -17.14 2.99 3.38
CA PHE A 142 -17.12 4.35 2.87
C PHE A 142 -18.21 4.63 1.84
N THR A 143 -18.93 5.73 2.04
CA THR A 143 -19.83 6.35 1.06
C THR A 143 -19.09 7.29 0.12
N ALA A 144 -19.73 7.73 -0.98
CA ALA A 144 -19.11 8.69 -1.92
C ALA A 144 -18.68 9.97 -1.20
N LYS A 145 -19.53 10.42 -0.27
CA LYS A 145 -19.26 11.56 0.61
C LYS A 145 -18.00 11.35 1.45
N ASP A 146 -17.82 10.16 2.03
CA ASP A 146 -16.61 9.87 2.81
C ASP A 146 -15.36 9.92 1.95
N LEU A 147 -15.42 9.46 0.69
CA LEU A 147 -14.29 9.54 -0.23
C LEU A 147 -13.98 10.99 -0.61
N VAL A 148 -14.99 11.82 -0.84
CA VAL A 148 -14.78 13.27 -1.08
C VAL A 148 -14.10 13.92 0.14
N GLU A 149 -14.60 13.68 1.35
CA GLU A 149 -14.09 14.32 2.57
C GLU A 149 -12.71 13.80 3.01
N LYS A 150 -12.50 12.48 2.95
CA LYS A 150 -11.28 11.83 3.45
C LYS A 150 -10.18 11.75 2.41
N VAL A 151 -10.52 11.32 1.19
CA VAL A 151 -9.57 11.09 0.10
C VAL A 151 -9.36 12.37 -0.73
N GLY A 152 -10.33 13.29 -0.73
CA GLY A 152 -10.24 14.54 -1.51
C GLY A 152 -10.58 14.35 -2.98
N LEU A 153 -11.38 13.32 -3.30
CA LEU A 153 -11.91 13.10 -4.64
C LEU A 153 -13.01 14.12 -4.96
N ASP A 154 -13.24 14.39 -6.24
CA ASP A 154 -14.50 14.99 -6.65
C ASP A 154 -15.65 13.99 -6.57
N GLU A 155 -16.89 14.49 -6.56
CA GLU A 155 -18.09 13.66 -6.35
C GLU A 155 -18.27 12.62 -7.47
N ASP A 156 -18.02 13.01 -8.73
CA ASP A 156 -18.13 12.11 -9.88
C ASP A 156 -17.06 11.01 -9.81
N GLU A 157 -15.83 11.34 -9.42
CA GLU A 157 -14.76 10.36 -9.24
C GLU A 157 -15.07 9.42 -8.07
N ALA A 158 -15.55 9.94 -6.93
CA ALA A 158 -15.91 9.14 -5.77
C ALA A 158 -17.00 8.09 -6.09
N GLU A 159 -18.05 8.47 -6.82
CA GLU A 159 -19.09 7.54 -7.27
C GLU A 159 -18.52 6.45 -8.18
N ARG A 160 -17.62 6.82 -9.08
CA ARG A 160 -16.96 5.86 -10.00
C ARG A 160 -16.04 4.91 -9.26
N VAL A 161 -15.34 5.35 -8.23
CA VAL A 161 -14.52 4.49 -7.37
C VAL A 161 -15.40 3.46 -6.66
N ILE A 162 -16.54 3.87 -6.10
CA ILE A 162 -17.49 2.94 -5.47
C ILE A 162 -18.04 1.95 -6.49
N ALA A 163 -18.29 2.39 -7.72
CA ALA A 163 -18.76 1.53 -8.80
C ALA A 163 -17.73 0.47 -9.27
N LEU A 164 -16.47 0.51 -8.78
CA LEU A 164 -15.51 -0.58 -8.96
C LEU A 164 -15.88 -1.83 -8.14
N GLN A 165 -16.69 -1.69 -7.09
CA GLN A 165 -17.16 -2.83 -6.32
C GLN A 165 -17.90 -3.83 -7.21
N GLY A 166 -17.52 -5.10 -7.10
CA GLY A 166 -18.12 -6.13 -7.92
C GLY A 166 -17.59 -6.17 -9.36
N LYS A 167 -16.54 -5.40 -9.70
CA LYS A 167 -15.95 -5.36 -11.04
C LYS A 167 -14.60 -6.08 -11.09
N SER A 168 -14.25 -6.51 -12.29
CA SER A 168 -12.97 -7.14 -12.66
C SER A 168 -12.22 -6.30 -13.70
N SER A 169 -12.41 -4.97 -13.69
CA SER A 169 -11.68 -4.08 -14.60
C SER A 169 -10.22 -3.93 -14.16
N HIS A 170 -9.33 -3.54 -15.10
CA HIS A 170 -7.92 -3.25 -14.78
C HIS A 170 -7.77 -2.23 -13.64
N SER A 171 -8.62 -1.20 -13.60
CA SER A 171 -8.60 -0.22 -12.49
C SER A 171 -8.99 -0.85 -11.16
N ALA A 172 -9.93 -1.80 -11.15
CA ALA A 172 -10.31 -2.52 -9.94
C ALA A 172 -9.15 -3.41 -9.45
N TRP A 173 -8.49 -4.13 -10.37
CA TRP A 173 -7.32 -4.96 -10.06
C TRP A 173 -6.12 -4.13 -9.58
N LEU A 174 -5.81 -3.01 -10.24
CA LEU A 174 -4.77 -2.08 -9.82
C LEU A 174 -5.06 -1.46 -8.44
N THR A 175 -6.31 -1.08 -8.17
CA THR A 175 -6.73 -0.57 -6.85
C THR A 175 -6.53 -1.62 -5.75
N PHE A 176 -6.75 -2.90 -6.06
CA PHE A 176 -6.49 -4.02 -5.15
C PHE A 176 -4.99 -4.26 -4.92
N MET A 177 -4.19 -4.29 -5.99
CA MET A 177 -2.77 -4.66 -5.91
C MET A 177 -1.88 -3.56 -5.35
N TYR A 178 -2.16 -2.29 -5.69
CA TYR A 178 -1.33 -1.14 -5.31
C TYR A 178 -0.96 -1.09 -3.82
N PRO A 179 -1.92 -1.09 -2.86
CA PRO A 179 -1.56 -0.95 -1.45
C PRO A 179 -0.79 -2.16 -0.93
N ARG A 180 -1.03 -3.36 -1.49
CA ARG A 180 -0.34 -4.59 -1.09
C ARG A 180 1.12 -4.56 -1.52
N LEU A 181 1.40 -4.09 -2.74
CA LEU A 181 2.77 -3.97 -3.24
C LEU A 181 3.55 -2.85 -2.54
N GLU A 182 2.91 -1.71 -2.23
CA GLU A 182 3.52 -0.64 -1.44
C GLU A 182 3.96 -1.14 -0.05
N LEU A 183 3.08 -1.87 0.66
CA LEU A 183 3.46 -2.41 1.97
C LEU A 183 4.46 -3.56 1.87
N ALA A 184 4.39 -4.39 0.82
CA ALA A 184 5.39 -5.42 0.57
C ALA A 184 6.78 -4.81 0.35
N LYS A 185 6.88 -3.65 -0.33
CA LYS A 185 8.14 -2.91 -0.49
C LYS A 185 8.75 -2.52 0.84
N GLU A 186 7.96 -2.02 1.79
CA GLU A 186 8.47 -1.62 3.11
C GLU A 186 8.93 -2.82 3.97
N LEU A 187 8.40 -4.03 3.72
CA LEU A 187 8.85 -5.24 4.38
C LEU A 187 10.18 -5.76 3.82
N LEU A 188 10.45 -5.53 2.54
CA LEU A 188 11.68 -6.00 1.89
C LEU A 188 12.92 -5.35 2.49
N ALA A 189 13.95 -6.16 2.71
CA ALA A 189 15.30 -5.66 2.98
C ALA A 189 15.86 -4.91 1.76
N ASP A 190 16.89 -4.08 1.97
CA ASP A 190 17.53 -3.29 0.90
C ASP A 190 18.02 -4.15 -0.28
N ASP A 191 18.42 -5.40 -0.01
CA ASP A 191 18.86 -6.37 -1.01
C ASP A 191 17.81 -7.47 -1.27
N GLY A 192 16.57 -7.23 -0.84
CA GLY A 192 15.44 -8.13 -0.98
C GLY A 192 14.89 -8.15 -2.41
N VAL A 193 14.18 -9.24 -2.75
CA VAL A 193 13.58 -9.43 -4.07
C VAL A 193 12.12 -9.87 -3.96
N ILE A 194 11.31 -9.45 -4.93
CA ILE A 194 9.92 -9.90 -5.08
C ILE A 194 9.73 -10.58 -6.43
N PHE A 195 9.07 -11.74 -6.40
CA PHE A 195 8.64 -12.49 -7.57
C PHE A 195 7.12 -12.53 -7.59
N ILE A 196 6.53 -12.19 -8.73
CA ILE A 196 5.08 -12.11 -8.91
C ILE A 196 4.72 -12.92 -10.14
N SER A 197 3.95 -13.98 -9.95
CA SER A 197 3.37 -14.75 -11.05
C SER A 197 2.20 -13.97 -11.66
N ILE A 198 2.11 -13.96 -13.00
CA ILE A 198 1.03 -13.29 -13.73
C ILE A 198 0.91 -13.89 -15.13
N ASP A 199 -0.27 -13.78 -15.74
CA ASP A 199 -0.49 -14.06 -17.17
C ASP A 199 -0.61 -12.76 -17.98
N ASP A 200 -0.99 -12.87 -19.26
CA ASP A 200 -1.07 -11.77 -20.20
C ASP A 200 -2.16 -10.72 -19.91
N ASN A 201 -3.17 -11.03 -19.08
CA ASN A 201 -4.28 -10.12 -18.81
C ASN A 201 -3.84 -8.86 -18.03
N GLU A 202 -2.92 -9.05 -17.08
CA GLU A 202 -2.44 -7.97 -16.21
C GLU A 202 -0.91 -7.79 -16.26
N GLN A 203 -0.17 -8.55 -17.07
CA GLN A 203 1.29 -8.46 -17.16
C GLN A 203 1.78 -7.01 -17.35
N ALA A 204 1.21 -6.28 -18.31
CA ALA A 204 1.62 -4.92 -18.62
C ALA A 204 1.26 -3.94 -17.49
N ASN A 205 0.08 -4.10 -16.89
CA ASN A 205 -0.39 -3.25 -15.80
C ASN A 205 0.43 -3.50 -14.53
N LEU A 206 0.70 -4.76 -14.19
CA LEU A 206 1.57 -5.16 -13.10
C LEU A 206 2.98 -4.61 -13.31
N ARG A 207 3.51 -4.67 -14.54
CA ARG A 207 4.83 -4.11 -14.82
C ARG A 207 4.88 -2.61 -14.53
N ASN A 208 3.94 -1.84 -15.08
CA ASN A 208 3.87 -0.39 -14.84
C ASN A 208 3.65 -0.06 -13.36
N LEU A 209 2.84 -0.87 -12.66
CA LEU A 209 2.60 -0.73 -11.23
C LEU A 209 3.88 -1.00 -10.43
N CYS A 210 4.64 -2.05 -10.77
CA CYS A 210 5.92 -2.34 -10.14
C CYS A 210 6.96 -1.26 -10.43
N ASP A 211 7.02 -0.74 -11.65
CA ASP A 211 7.92 0.38 -11.98
C ASP A 211 7.56 1.62 -11.13
N GLU A 212 6.28 1.90 -10.89
CA GLU A 212 5.86 3.01 -10.00
C GLU A 212 6.20 2.74 -8.52
N VAL A 213 5.92 1.54 -8.01
CA VAL A 213 6.12 1.19 -6.59
C VAL A 213 7.60 1.02 -6.28
N PHE A 214 8.35 0.29 -7.10
CA PHE A 214 9.73 -0.14 -6.80
C PHE A 214 10.80 0.78 -7.40
N GLY A 215 10.51 1.48 -8.50
CA GLY A 215 11.45 2.35 -9.22
C GLY A 215 12.09 1.67 -10.42
#